data_AF-A0A9R1V311-F1
#
_entry.id   AF-A0A9R1V311-F1
#
_cell.length_a   1.000
_cell.length_b   1.000
_cell.length_c   1.000
_cell.angle_alpha   90.00
_cell.angle_beta   90.00
_cell.angle_gamma   90.00
#
_symmetry.space_group_name_H-M   'P 1'
#
loop_
_entity.id
_entity.type
_entity.pdbx_description
1 polymer ?
#
loop_
_entity_poly.entity_id
_entity_poly.type
_entity_poly.pdbx_seq_one_letter_code
_entity_poly.pdbx_strand_id
1 'polypeptide(L)'
;MIKKYQEDSPKEDNSDDDDEESPDISNILTLFISILLEYLVNTIEGASVAINIPIAFISVILLPIVGNAVEHANAIMFAMKDKLDISLGVAIGSSTQISMFVVRVFFSIPFCVVVGWIMGHPLDLNFQLFETTTLIMTVLVVAFMLQDGTSNYFKGVMLVFCYLIVAASFFVHIDPLSIRKL
;
A
#
# COMPACT_ATOMS: atom_id res chain seq x y z
N MET A 1 -64.13 -21.66 30.74
CA MET A 1 -64.34 -20.57 31.71
C MET A 1 -63.11 -20.51 32.62
N ILE A 2 -62.34 -19.41 32.52
CA ILE A 2 -61.55 -18.78 33.60
C ILE A 2 -60.21 -19.41 34.07
N LYS A 3 -59.12 -18.68 33.72
CA LYS A 3 -57.91 -18.25 34.48
C LYS A 3 -57.21 -19.27 35.41
N LYS A 4 -55.89 -19.41 35.41
CA LYS A 4 -54.85 -18.37 35.53
C LYS A 4 -53.54 -18.82 34.87
N TYR A 5 -52.99 -17.96 34.01
CA TYR A 5 -51.57 -17.88 33.73
C TYR A 5 -50.84 -17.45 35.02
N GLN A 6 -49.87 -18.23 35.46
CA GLN A 6 -48.90 -17.84 36.48
C GLN A 6 -47.52 -18.21 35.95
N GLU A 7 -46.88 -17.16 35.47
CA GLU A 7 -45.45 -16.88 35.35
C GLU A 7 -44.52 -17.85 36.12
N ASP A 8 -43.65 -18.53 35.37
CA ASP A 8 -42.39 -19.08 35.86
C ASP A 8 -41.38 -18.98 34.71
N SER A 9 -40.64 -17.87 34.67
CA SER A 9 -39.35 -17.83 33.97
C SER A 9 -38.39 -18.75 34.71
N PRO A 10 -37.56 -19.54 34.03
CA PRO A 10 -36.18 -19.05 33.88
C PRO A 10 -35.42 -19.56 32.63
N LYS A 11 -34.37 -18.78 32.32
CA LYS A 11 -33.21 -19.08 31.45
C LYS A 11 -33.46 -18.99 29.95
N GLU A 12 -33.38 -17.75 29.45
CA GLU A 12 -32.66 -17.53 28.19
C GLU A 12 -31.29 -18.18 28.33
N ASP A 13 -31.12 -19.30 27.63
CA ASP A 13 -29.82 -19.81 27.24
C ASP A 13 -29.29 -18.78 26.23
N ASN A 14 -28.70 -17.71 26.75
CA ASN A 14 -27.78 -16.92 25.97
C ASN A 14 -26.64 -17.88 25.65
N SER A 15 -26.69 -18.43 24.44
CA SER A 15 -25.50 -18.85 23.72
C SER A 15 -24.64 -17.59 23.59
N ASP A 16 -23.87 -17.33 24.64
CA ASP A 16 -22.61 -16.59 24.57
C ASP A 16 -21.70 -17.46 23.68
N ASP A 17 -21.95 -17.41 22.37
CA ASP A 17 -20.92 -17.68 21.37
C ASP A 17 -19.97 -16.47 21.41
N ASP A 18 -19.25 -16.34 22.53
CA ASP A 18 -17.93 -15.73 22.54
C ASP A 18 -17.05 -16.65 21.69
N ASP A 19 -17.14 -16.49 20.37
CA ASP A 19 -16.12 -16.93 19.45
C ASP A 19 -14.82 -16.21 19.86
N GLU A 20 -14.08 -16.83 20.78
CA GLU A 20 -12.66 -16.57 21.03
C GLU A 20 -11.93 -16.75 19.69
N GLU A 21 -11.86 -15.65 18.95
CA GLU A 21 -11.09 -15.50 17.74
C GLU A 21 -9.65 -15.94 18.06
N SER A 22 -9.22 -17.05 17.46
CA SER A 22 -7.97 -17.76 17.80
C SER A 22 -6.77 -16.80 17.70
N PRO A 23 -6.20 -16.31 18.82
CA PRO A 23 -5.21 -15.24 18.78
C PRO A 23 -3.86 -15.68 18.20
N ASP A 24 -3.62 -16.98 18.09
CA ASP A 24 -2.31 -17.53 17.76
C ASP A 24 -1.99 -17.45 16.28
N ILE A 25 -2.96 -17.68 15.39
CA ILE A 25 -2.69 -17.81 13.95
C ILE A 25 -2.26 -16.46 13.33
N SER A 26 -2.93 -15.37 13.72
CA SER A 26 -2.61 -14.02 13.26
C SER A 26 -1.25 -13.53 13.75
N ASN A 27 -0.91 -13.84 15.01
CA ASN A 27 0.37 -13.48 15.60
C ASN A 27 1.54 -14.24 14.95
N ILE A 28 1.36 -15.55 14.70
CA ILE A 28 2.35 -16.38 13.98
C ILE A 28 2.53 -15.87 12.54
N LEU A 29 1.45 -15.54 11.85
CA LEU A 29 1.52 -15.00 10.50
C LEU A 29 2.24 -13.65 10.46
N THR A 30 1.95 -12.76 11.42
CA THR A 30 2.62 -11.45 11.53
C THR A 30 4.12 -11.61 11.79
N LEU A 31 4.51 -12.55 12.66
CA LEU A 31 5.92 -12.86 12.92
C LEU A 31 6.61 -13.39 11.66
N PHE A 32 5.94 -14.28 10.93
CA PHE A 32 6.46 -14.83 9.68
C PHE A 32 6.63 -13.75 8.60
N ILE A 33 5.65 -12.85 8.46
CA ILE A 33 5.73 -11.70 7.54
C ILE A 33 6.87 -10.78 7.95
N SER A 34 7.07 -10.52 9.24
CA SER A 34 8.16 -9.69 9.73
C SER A 34 9.54 -10.24 9.31
N ILE A 35 9.74 -11.55 9.44
CA ILE A 35 10.99 -12.22 9.00
C ILE A 35 11.14 -12.09 7.48
N LEU A 36 10.07 -12.30 6.71
CA LEU A 36 10.11 -12.21 5.26
C LEU A 36 10.42 -10.78 4.78
N LEU A 37 9.88 -9.76 5.47
CA LEU A 37 10.15 -8.36 5.18
C LEU A 37 11.62 -8.00 5.44
N GLU A 38 12.24 -8.54 6.48
CA GLU A 38 13.68 -8.34 6.73
C GLU A 38 14.52 -8.92 5.58
N TYR A 39 14.22 -10.14 5.14
CA TYR A 39 14.88 -10.73 3.96
C TYR A 39 14.63 -9.92 2.68
N LEU A 40 13.42 -9.39 2.50
CA LEU A 40 13.05 -8.58 1.36
C LEU A 40 13.87 -7.28 1.32
N VAL A 41 13.98 -6.56 2.43
CA VAL A 41 14.77 -5.32 2.53
C VAL A 41 16.25 -5.61 2.22
N ASN A 42 16.83 -6.67 2.80
CA ASN A 42 18.20 -7.08 2.51
C ASN A 42 18.40 -7.46 1.03
N THR A 43 17.38 -8.09 0.42
CA THR A 43 17.40 -8.44 -1.00
C THR A 43 17.32 -7.21 -1.89
N ILE A 44 16.57 -6.17 -1.51
CA ILE A 44 16.49 -4.90 -2.27
C ILE A 44 17.87 -4.23 -2.30
N GLU A 45 18.57 -4.18 -1.17
CA GLU A 45 19.92 -3.60 -1.10
C GLU A 45 20.92 -4.42 -1.91
N GLY A 46 20.91 -5.75 -1.76
CA GLY A 46 21.76 -6.65 -2.55
C GLY A 46 21.47 -6.60 -4.05
N ALA A 47 20.20 -6.51 -4.44
CA ALA A 47 19.79 -6.36 -5.83
C ALA A 47 20.30 -5.03 -6.38
N SER A 48 20.07 -3.91 -5.70
CA SER A 48 20.54 -2.59 -6.16
C SER A 48 22.02 -2.59 -6.53
N VAL A 49 22.88 -3.23 -5.73
CA VAL A 49 24.31 -3.36 -6.00
C VAL A 49 24.60 -4.30 -7.19
N ALA A 50 23.93 -5.46 -7.25
CA ALA A 50 24.18 -6.47 -8.29
C ALA A 50 23.78 -5.99 -9.70
N ILE A 51 22.63 -5.31 -9.82
CA ILE A 51 22.10 -4.86 -11.12
C ILE A 51 22.34 -3.37 -11.41
N ASN A 52 23.03 -2.64 -10.51
CA ASN A 52 23.30 -1.19 -10.62
C ASN A 52 22.04 -0.36 -10.88
N ILE A 53 20.94 -0.71 -10.20
CA ILE A 53 19.67 0.02 -10.28
C ILE A 53 19.46 0.78 -8.96
N PRO A 54 18.98 2.03 -8.98
CA PRO A 54 18.74 2.80 -7.76
C PRO A 54 17.72 2.14 -6.83
N ILE A 55 17.99 2.19 -5.52
CA ILE A 55 17.10 1.66 -4.47
C ILE A 55 15.71 2.32 -4.55
N ALA A 56 15.66 3.62 -4.85
CA ALA A 56 14.41 4.36 -5.05
C ALA A 56 13.53 3.75 -6.15
N PHE A 57 14.11 3.30 -7.27
CA PHE A 57 13.35 2.65 -8.33
C PHE A 57 12.76 1.31 -7.88
N ILE A 58 13.53 0.48 -7.18
CA ILE A 58 13.02 -0.81 -6.68
C ILE A 58 11.89 -0.58 -5.67
N SER A 59 12.07 0.34 -4.74
CA SER A 59 11.13 0.60 -3.64
C SER A 59 9.86 1.35 -4.08
N VAL A 60 9.96 2.30 -5.01
CA VAL A 60 8.83 3.15 -5.43
C VAL A 60 8.07 2.56 -6.62
N ILE A 61 8.75 1.85 -7.52
CA ILE A 61 8.15 1.30 -8.74
C ILE A 61 7.84 -0.19 -8.58
N LEU A 62 8.84 -1.04 -8.29
CA LEU A 62 8.65 -2.49 -8.29
C LEU A 62 7.88 -2.99 -7.07
N LEU A 63 8.22 -2.51 -5.88
CA LEU A 63 7.65 -3.01 -4.63
C LEU A 63 6.11 -2.84 -4.57
N PRO A 64 5.52 -1.70 -4.96
CA PRO A 64 4.07 -1.54 -4.95
C PRO A 64 3.36 -2.40 -6.01
N ILE A 65 4.00 -2.69 -7.15
CA ILE A 65 3.43 -3.60 -8.16
C ILE A 65 3.26 -5.00 -7.57
N VAL A 66 4.30 -5.51 -6.91
CA VAL A 66 4.27 -6.86 -6.33
C VAL A 66 3.38 -6.91 -5.10
N GLY A 67 3.46 -5.89 -4.23
CA GLY A 67 2.66 -5.79 -3.01
C GLY A 67 1.15 -5.70 -3.28
N ASN A 68 0.76 -5.03 -4.37
CA ASN A 68 -0.64 -4.85 -4.75
C ASN A 68 -1.05 -5.72 -5.95
N ALA A 69 -0.27 -6.74 -6.31
CA ALA A 69 -0.49 -7.54 -7.51
C ALA A 69 -1.87 -8.21 -7.55
N VAL A 70 -2.33 -8.72 -6.41
CA VAL A 70 -3.63 -9.38 -6.27
C VAL A 70 -4.78 -8.40 -6.52
N GLU A 71 -4.68 -7.19 -5.99
CA GLU A 71 -5.69 -6.15 -6.15
C GLU A 71 -5.73 -5.63 -7.59
N HIS A 72 -4.56 -5.43 -8.21
CA HIS A 72 -4.46 -5.08 -9.62
C HIS A 72 -5.04 -6.18 -10.52
N ALA A 73 -4.75 -7.45 -10.25
CA ALA A 73 -5.31 -8.57 -10.99
C ALA A 73 -6.84 -8.62 -10.88
N ASN A 74 -7.38 -8.40 -9.68
CA ASN A 74 -8.81 -8.31 -9.45
C ASN A 74 -9.43 -7.12 -10.21
N ALA A 75 -8.80 -5.95 -10.16
CA ALA A 75 -9.26 -4.76 -10.88
C ALA A 75 -9.29 -4.99 -12.41
N ILE A 76 -8.27 -5.63 -12.98
CA ILE A 76 -8.23 -6.00 -14.40
C ILE A 76 -9.34 -7.01 -14.72
N MET A 77 -9.52 -8.03 -13.88
CA MET A 77 -10.57 -9.03 -14.07
C MET A 77 -11.98 -8.43 -14.02
N PHE A 78 -12.23 -7.43 -13.17
CA PHE A 78 -13.50 -6.71 -13.16
C PHE A 78 -13.65 -5.77 -14.36
N ALA A 79 -12.58 -5.12 -14.83
CA ALA A 79 -12.60 -4.32 -16.05
C ALA A 79 -12.91 -5.16 -17.30
N MET A 80 -12.35 -6.38 -17.39
CA MET A 80 -12.65 -7.33 -18.48
C MET A 80 -14.11 -7.83 -18.48
N LYS A 81 -14.82 -7.70 -17.36
CA LYS A 81 -16.24 -8.03 -17.23
C LYS A 81 -17.15 -6.82 -17.48
N ASP A 82 -16.63 -5.76 -18.10
CA ASP A 82 -17.31 -4.48 -18.31
C ASP A 82 -17.82 -3.82 -17.01
N LYS A 83 -17.23 -4.17 -15.85
CA LYS A 83 -17.56 -3.60 -14.54
C LYS A 83 -16.55 -2.55 -14.14
N LEU A 84 -16.47 -1.48 -14.94
CA LEU A 84 -15.50 -0.40 -14.74
C LEU A 84 -15.68 0.33 -13.39
N ASP A 85 -16.91 0.52 -12.93
CA ASP A 85 -17.17 1.14 -11.63
C ASP A 85 -16.58 0.34 -10.47
N ILE A 86 -16.65 -0.99 -10.55
CA ILE A 86 -16.06 -1.90 -9.55
C ILE A 86 -14.54 -1.87 -9.66
N SER A 87 -14.00 -1.90 -10.88
CA SER A 87 -12.56 -1.83 -11.12
C SER A 87 -11.95 -0.52 -10.58
N LEU A 88 -12.56 0.62 -10.88
CA LEU A 88 -12.16 1.92 -10.36
C LEU A 88 -12.34 2.02 -8.85
N GLY A 89 -13.42 1.44 -8.30
CA GLY A 89 -13.65 1.37 -6.86
C GLY A 89 -12.53 0.62 -6.13
N VAL A 90 -12.09 -0.53 -6.66
CA VAL A 90 -10.96 -1.30 -6.12
C VAL A 90 -9.66 -0.49 -6.20
N ALA A 91 -9.36 0.12 -7.36
CA ALA A 91 -8.13 0.88 -7.56
C ALA A 91 -8.05 2.13 -6.68
N ILE A 92 -9.13 2.92 -6.61
CA ILE A 92 -9.20 4.14 -5.80
C ILE A 92 -9.23 3.78 -4.31
N GLY A 93 -9.93 2.71 -3.93
CA GLY A 93 -9.98 2.21 -2.55
C GLY A 93 -8.60 1.82 -2.02
N SER A 94 -7.87 0.99 -2.77
CA SER A 94 -6.49 0.60 -2.46
C SER A 94 -5.55 1.80 -2.37
N SER A 95 -5.60 2.70 -3.36
CA SER A 95 -4.78 3.92 -3.38
C SER A 95 -5.09 4.84 -2.19
N THR A 96 -6.36 4.95 -1.82
CA THR A 96 -6.80 5.75 -0.67
C THR A 96 -6.39 5.12 0.65
N GLN A 97 -6.45 3.79 0.78
CA GLN A 97 -5.98 3.07 1.96
C GLN A 97 -4.48 3.31 2.18
N ILE A 98 -3.68 3.17 1.12
CA ILE A 98 -2.24 3.45 1.16
C ILE A 98 -2.00 4.93 1.48
N SER A 99 -2.71 5.85 0.82
CA SER A 99 -2.60 7.29 1.07
C SER A 99 -2.97 7.68 2.50
N MET A 100 -4.05 7.13 3.06
CA MET A 100 -4.43 7.32 4.46
C MET A 100 -3.43 6.70 5.42
N PHE A 101 -2.82 5.57 5.06
CA PHE A 101 -1.72 5.01 5.83
C PHE A 101 -0.50 5.94 5.80
N VAL A 102 -0.17 6.53 4.65
CA VAL A 102 0.91 7.53 4.49
C VAL A 102 0.61 8.81 5.29
N VAL A 103 -0.63 9.29 5.30
CA VAL A 103 -1.05 10.41 6.14
C VAL A 103 -0.99 10.03 7.62
N ARG A 104 -1.37 8.82 8.02
CA ARG A 104 -1.17 8.32 9.39
C ARG A 104 0.32 8.19 9.73
N VAL A 105 1.14 7.92 8.72
CA VAL A 105 2.60 7.89 8.78
C VAL A 105 3.19 9.29 8.97
N PHE A 106 2.44 10.41 8.87
CA PHE A 106 2.89 11.70 9.43
C PHE A 106 3.13 11.65 10.95
N PHE A 107 2.54 10.69 11.68
CA PHE A 107 2.92 10.43 13.07
C PHE A 107 4.05 9.39 13.18
N SER A 108 4.08 8.38 12.31
CA SER A 108 5.11 7.33 12.35
C SER A 108 6.48 7.81 11.86
N ILE A 109 6.52 8.75 10.91
CA ILE A 109 7.73 9.32 10.35
C ILE A 109 8.54 10.10 11.39
N PRO A 110 7.98 11.12 12.09
CA PRO A 110 8.71 11.79 13.16
C PRO A 110 9.05 10.83 14.29
N PHE A 111 8.21 9.84 14.57
CA PHE A 111 8.54 8.76 15.52
C PHE A 111 9.76 7.95 15.06
N CYS A 112 9.84 7.57 13.78
CA CYS A 112 10.97 6.85 13.20
C CYS A 112 12.26 7.68 13.21
N VAL A 113 12.16 8.99 12.95
CA VAL A 113 13.28 9.94 13.09
C VAL A 113 13.77 10.00 14.54
N VAL A 114 12.85 10.12 15.51
CA VAL A 114 13.21 10.14 16.95
C VAL A 114 13.85 8.82 17.38
N VAL A 115 13.31 7.67 16.95
CA VAL A 115 13.92 6.35 17.22
C VAL A 115 15.30 6.24 16.56
N GLY A 116 15.47 6.73 15.33
CA GLY A 116 16.76 6.80 14.64
C GLY A 116 17.78 7.64 15.42
N TRP A 117 17.38 8.80 15.94
CA TRP A 117 18.21 9.63 16.80
C TRP A 117 18.60 8.91 18.09
N ILE A 118 17.68 8.15 18.71
CA ILE A 118 17.97 7.33 19.90
C ILE A 118 18.96 6.20 19.57
N MET A 119 18.86 5.59 18.37
CA MET A 119 19.81 4.57 17.88
C MET A 119 21.11 5.16 17.32
N GLY A 120 21.31 6.49 17.39
CA GLY A 120 22.52 7.17 16.93
C GLY A 120 22.67 7.26 15.41
N HIS A 121 21.61 7.01 14.63
CA HIS A 121 21.57 7.22 13.19
C HIS A 121 20.85 8.53 12.86
N PRO A 122 21.52 9.51 12.21
CA PRO A 122 20.85 10.71 11.74
C PRO A 122 19.93 10.34 10.55
N LEU A 123 18.67 10.03 10.86
CA LEU A 123 17.62 9.82 9.88
C LEU A 123 17.03 11.19 9.54
N ASP A 124 17.26 11.67 8.32
CA ASP A 124 16.69 12.92 7.83
C ASP A 124 15.43 12.66 7.00
N LEU A 125 14.44 13.55 7.14
CA LEU A 125 13.19 13.51 6.39
C LEU A 125 13.28 14.10 4.99
N ASN A 126 14.41 13.87 4.33
CA ASN A 126 14.68 14.50 3.05
C ASN A 126 14.12 13.63 1.91
N PHE A 127 12.79 13.61 1.78
CA PHE A 127 12.19 13.17 0.52
C PHE A 127 12.71 14.10 -0.56
N GLN A 128 13.42 13.54 -1.55
CA GLN A 128 13.98 14.36 -2.61
C GLN A 128 12.86 15.13 -3.31
N LEU A 129 13.11 16.41 -3.59
CA LEU A 129 12.14 17.28 -4.28
C LEU A 129 11.59 16.64 -5.55
N PHE A 130 12.41 15.82 -6.22
CA PHE A 130 12.02 15.03 -7.38
C PHE A 130 10.88 14.04 -7.09
N GLU A 131 10.98 13.26 -6.01
CA GLU A 131 9.99 12.23 -5.66
C GLU A 131 8.65 12.87 -5.31
N THR A 132 8.67 13.90 -4.46
CA THR A 132 7.46 14.60 -4.01
C THR A 132 6.77 15.31 -5.18
N THR A 133 7.53 15.99 -6.04
CA THR A 133 6.98 16.68 -7.22
C THR A 133 6.37 15.69 -8.21
N THR A 134 7.05 14.58 -8.47
CA THR A 134 6.58 13.55 -9.39
C THR A 134 5.32 12.87 -8.88
N LEU A 135 5.22 12.62 -7.57
CA LEU A 135 4.03 12.06 -6.93
C LEU A 135 2.83 13.01 -7.06
N ILE A 136 2.99 14.30 -6.73
CA ILE A 136 1.92 15.29 -6.87
C ILE A 136 1.46 15.41 -8.33
N MET A 137 2.40 15.46 -9.28
CA MET A 137 2.07 15.51 -10.71
C MET A 137 1.31 14.27 -11.16
N THR A 138 1.71 13.08 -10.71
CA THR A 138 1.03 11.83 -11.06
C THR A 138 -0.40 11.82 -10.55
N VAL A 139 -0.63 12.23 -9.30
CA VAL A 139 -1.98 12.32 -8.73
C VAL A 139 -2.86 13.30 -9.50
N LEU A 140 -2.33 14.48 -9.87
CA LEU A 140 -3.06 15.45 -10.67
C LEU A 140 -3.45 14.90 -12.05
N VAL A 141 -2.49 14.30 -12.76
CA VAL A 141 -2.74 13.72 -14.10
C VAL A 141 -3.79 12.62 -14.02
N VAL A 142 -3.68 11.72 -13.05
CA VAL A 142 -4.67 10.63 -12.86
C VAL A 142 -6.04 11.20 -12.49
N ALA A 143 -6.11 12.19 -11.60
CA ALA A 143 -7.38 12.83 -11.22
C ALA A 143 -8.09 13.47 -12.41
N PHE A 144 -7.37 14.24 -13.25
CA PHE A 144 -7.93 14.81 -14.47
C PHE A 144 -8.39 13.74 -15.46
N MET A 145 -7.60 12.67 -15.62
CA MET A 145 -7.96 11.57 -16.51
C MET A 145 -9.15 10.75 -16.00
N LEU A 146 -9.45 10.73 -14.70
CA LEU A 146 -10.61 9.99 -14.18
C LEU A 146 -11.89 10.84 -14.14
N GLN A 147 -11.77 12.16 -14.25
CA GLN A 147 -12.89 13.09 -14.07
C GLN A 147 -14.01 12.94 -15.12
N ASP A 148 -13.69 12.51 -16.34
CA ASP A 148 -14.68 12.34 -17.41
C ASP A 148 -15.58 11.09 -17.24
N GLY A 149 -15.31 10.22 -16.26
CA GLY A 149 -16.11 9.03 -15.94
C GLY A 149 -16.22 7.97 -17.05
N THR A 150 -15.55 8.17 -18.20
CA THR A 150 -15.59 7.29 -19.37
C THR A 150 -14.25 6.60 -19.58
N SER A 151 -14.29 5.29 -19.87
CA SER A 151 -13.09 4.52 -20.20
C SER A 151 -12.98 4.36 -21.71
N ASN A 152 -11.82 4.74 -22.24
CA ASN A 152 -11.44 4.52 -23.63
C ASN A 152 -10.08 3.82 -23.64
N TYR A 153 -9.87 2.93 -24.62
CA TYR A 153 -8.58 2.25 -24.82
C TYR A 153 -7.42 3.25 -24.91
N PHE A 154 -7.63 4.37 -25.60
CA PHE A 154 -6.63 5.43 -25.73
C PHE A 154 -6.27 6.07 -24.37
N LYS A 155 -7.26 6.26 -23.50
CA LYS A 155 -7.05 6.79 -22.14
C LYS A 155 -6.23 5.81 -21.31
N GLY A 156 -6.57 4.52 -21.36
CA GLY A 156 -5.80 3.46 -20.71
C GLY A 156 -4.34 3.42 -21.17
N VAL A 157 -4.09 3.48 -22.49
CA VAL A 157 -2.72 3.52 -23.04
C VAL A 157 -1.97 4.78 -22.59
N MET A 158 -2.62 5.94 -22.54
CA MET A 158 -2.00 7.17 -22.02
C MET A 158 -1.60 7.06 -20.55
N LEU A 159 -2.43 6.45 -19.69
CA LEU A 159 -2.07 6.22 -18.28
C LEU A 159 -0.87 5.27 -18.15
N VAL A 160 -0.84 4.19 -18.92
CA VAL A 160 0.29 3.25 -18.94
C VAL A 160 1.57 3.96 -19.41
N PHE A 161 1.47 4.79 -20.44
CA PHE A 161 2.62 5.56 -20.94
C PHE A 161 3.13 6.58 -19.91
N CYS A 162 2.22 7.27 -19.21
CA CYS A 162 2.58 8.15 -18.10
C CYS A 162 3.31 7.41 -16.99
N TYR A 163 2.84 6.21 -16.62
CA TYR A 163 3.50 5.35 -15.65
C TYR A 163 4.91 4.95 -16.10
N LEU A 164 5.09 4.59 -17.38
CA LEU A 164 6.42 4.25 -17.93
C LEU A 164 7.37 5.45 -17.92
N ILE A 165 6.90 6.66 -18.20
CA ILE A 165 7.72 7.88 -18.11
C ILE A 165 8.17 8.09 -16.66
N VAL A 166 7.27 7.96 -15.69
CA VAL A 166 7.60 8.09 -14.27
C VAL A 166 8.62 7.02 -13.87
N ALA A 167 8.39 5.76 -14.23
CA ALA A 167 9.31 4.66 -13.96
C ALA A 167 10.70 4.90 -14.58
N ALA A 168 10.76 5.32 -15.85
CA ALA A 168 12.01 5.68 -16.51
C ALA A 168 12.72 6.85 -15.83
N SER A 169 11.96 7.83 -15.33
CA SER A 169 12.52 8.97 -14.60
C SER A 169 13.15 8.52 -13.28
N PHE A 170 12.52 7.61 -12.52
CA PHE A 170 13.12 6.99 -11.33
C PHE A 170 14.29 6.06 -11.63
N PHE A 171 14.33 5.45 -12.82
CA PHE A 171 15.45 4.61 -13.25
C PHE A 171 16.70 5.43 -13.58
N VAL A 172 16.52 6.59 -14.23
CA VAL A 172 17.62 7.51 -14.60
C VAL A 172 18.03 8.41 -13.44
N HIS A 173 17.10 8.72 -12.54
CA HIS A 173 17.36 9.52 -11.34
C HIS A 173 18.21 8.72 -10.35
N ILE A 174 19.51 8.94 -10.40
CA ILE A 174 20.50 8.33 -9.50
C ILE A 174 20.73 9.28 -8.33
N ASP A 175 20.44 8.82 -7.12
CA ASP A 175 20.62 9.63 -5.93
C ASP A 175 22.11 9.91 -5.66
N PRO A 176 22.50 11.18 -5.44
CA PRO A 176 23.90 11.56 -5.21
C PRO A 176 24.45 11.02 -3.87
N LEU A 177 23.62 10.42 -3.00
CA LEU A 177 24.05 9.80 -1.74
C LEU A 177 24.74 8.44 -1.93
N SER A 178 24.53 7.76 -3.07
CA SER A 178 25.26 6.52 -3.41
C SER A 178 26.77 6.78 -3.62
N ILE A 179 27.13 7.99 -4.07
CA ILE A 179 28.54 8.37 -4.35
C ILE A 179 29.36 8.62 -3.07
N ARG A 180 28.73 8.89 -1.92
CA ARG A 180 29.48 9.22 -0.68
C ARG A 180 29.93 7.98 0.12
N LYS A 181 29.56 6.77 -0.30
CA LYS A 181 29.99 5.51 0.33
C LYS A 181 31.05 4.73 -0.47
N LEU A 182 31.60 5.31 -1.54
CA LEU A 182 32.83 4.86 -2.22
C LEU A 182 33.98 5.80 -1.85
#